data_AF-A0A960RY92-F1
#
_entry.id   AF-A0A960RY92-F1
#
_cell.length_a   1.000
_cell.length_b   1.000
_cell.length_c   1.000
_cell.angle_alpha   90.00
_cell.angle_beta   90.00
_cell.angle_gamma   90.00
#
_symmetry.space_group_name_H-M   'P 1'
#
loop_
_entity.id
_entity.type
_entity.pdbx_description
1 polymer ?
#
loop_
_entity_poly.entity_id
_entity_poly.type
_entity_poly.pdbx_seq_one_letter_code
_entity_poly.pdbx_strand_id
1 'polypeptide(L)'
;MLLKHFMSFFAVFCCLSMGLQASNPEECSKELLLSYFPESFLNKTLKQFNVPEAEWPTINQELAAKDRDVIGIVEQKSSQLNPNPLKDPRERSKAIQIFRETLLEIFTSVMNKHNITDSEKIQAMLDDIQQQKAKRFAECMKEST
;
A
#
# COMPACT_ATOMS: atom_id res chain seq x y z
N MET A 1 55.69 -28.52 35.74
CA MET A 1 56.00 -29.92 35.37
C MET A 1 54.99 -30.79 36.10
N LEU A 2 54.13 -31.63 35.53
CA LEU A 2 54.03 -32.31 34.23
C LEU A 2 52.52 -32.64 34.03
N LEU A 3 51.93 -32.31 32.88
CA LEU A 3 51.46 -33.26 31.82
C LEU A 3 50.02 -33.78 32.06
N LYS A 4 49.00 -33.14 31.48
CA LYS A 4 48.32 -33.40 30.17
C LYS A 4 47.34 -34.59 30.16
N HIS A 5 46.17 -34.29 29.58
CA HIS A 5 45.23 -35.11 28.80
C HIS A 5 44.08 -35.85 29.51
N PHE A 6 42.85 -35.41 29.22
CA PHE A 6 41.79 -36.12 28.48
C PHE A 6 40.62 -35.13 28.30
N MET A 7 40.54 -34.33 27.24
CA MET A 7 39.85 -34.57 25.96
C MET A 7 38.43 -35.17 26.03
N SER A 8 37.47 -34.35 25.55
CA SER A 8 36.28 -34.68 24.77
C SER A 8 35.03 -35.21 25.48
N PHE A 9 33.95 -34.42 25.45
CA PHE A 9 32.66 -34.72 24.79
C PHE A 9 31.58 -33.79 25.36
N PHE A 10 31.03 -32.88 24.55
CA PHE A 10 29.60 -32.51 24.56
C PHE A 10 29.37 -31.62 23.34
N ALA A 11 29.35 -32.26 22.17
CA ALA A 11 28.57 -31.77 21.06
C ALA A 11 27.09 -32.04 21.36
N VAL A 12 26.22 -31.22 20.77
CA VAL A 12 24.76 -31.36 20.69
C VAL A 12 23.97 -30.74 21.85
N PHE A 13 23.66 -29.45 21.70
CA PHE A 13 22.32 -28.93 21.98
C PHE A 13 22.07 -27.81 20.96
N CYS A 14 21.42 -28.17 19.86
CA CYS A 14 19.98 -28.00 19.65
C CYS A 14 19.71 -26.63 19.03
N CYS A 15 19.46 -26.65 17.72
CA CYS A 15 18.70 -25.67 16.95
C CYS A 15 18.68 -24.25 17.53
N LEU A 16 19.69 -23.43 17.18
CA LEU A 16 19.40 -22.01 17.04
C LEU A 16 18.37 -21.90 15.93
N SER A 17 17.15 -21.61 16.35
CA SER A 17 15.98 -21.26 15.58
C SER A 17 16.37 -20.24 14.51
N MET A 18 16.60 -20.74 13.29
CA MET A 18 16.18 -20.01 12.11
C MET A 18 14.69 -19.77 12.32
N GLY A 19 14.35 -18.54 12.73
CA GLY A 19 12.99 -18.07 12.70
C GLY A 19 12.49 -18.28 11.29
N LEU A 20 11.66 -19.31 11.12
CA LEU A 20 10.83 -19.47 9.96
C LEU A 20 9.86 -18.29 10.03
N GLN A 21 10.24 -17.17 9.42
CA GLN A 21 9.38 -16.02 9.27
C GLN A 21 8.28 -16.50 8.34
N ALA A 22 7.15 -16.91 8.93
CA ALA A 22 5.96 -17.28 8.20
C ALA A 22 5.58 -16.06 7.37
N SER A 23 5.88 -16.09 6.07
CA SER A 23 5.35 -15.12 5.13
C SER A 23 3.84 -15.26 5.21
N ASN A 24 3.20 -14.26 5.79
CA ASN A 24 1.77 -14.25 5.98
C ASN A 24 1.16 -14.08 4.57
N PRO A 25 0.56 -15.12 3.95
CA PRO A 25 0.26 -15.13 2.52
C PRO A 25 -0.72 -14.04 2.09
N GLU A 26 -1.44 -13.46 3.05
CA GLU A 26 -2.33 -12.33 2.87
C GLU A 26 -1.58 -11.02 2.55
N GLU A 27 -0.35 -10.87 3.05
CA GLU A 27 0.43 -9.63 2.98
C GLU A 27 1.05 -9.34 1.61
N CYS A 28 1.24 -10.37 0.77
CA CYS A 28 1.70 -10.23 -0.62
C CYS A 28 0.65 -10.71 -1.63
N SER A 29 -0.62 -10.71 -1.23
CA SER A 29 -1.71 -11.07 -2.13
C SER A 29 -1.82 -10.09 -3.29
N LYS A 30 -2.14 -10.63 -4.48
CA LYS A 30 -2.36 -9.83 -5.70
C LYS A 30 -3.44 -8.78 -5.50
N GLU A 31 -4.50 -9.11 -4.75
CA GLU A 31 -5.61 -8.21 -4.46
C GLU A 31 -5.16 -6.98 -3.68
N LEU A 32 -4.36 -7.17 -2.62
CA LEU A 32 -3.80 -6.07 -1.84
C LEU A 32 -2.92 -5.13 -2.67
N LEU A 33 -2.12 -5.70 -3.59
CA LEU A 33 -1.19 -4.92 -4.42
C LEU A 33 -1.90 -4.17 -5.56
N LEU A 34 -3.01 -4.70 -6.06
CA LEU A 34 -3.74 -4.10 -7.18
C LEU A 34 -4.82 -3.11 -6.76
N SER A 35 -5.40 -3.24 -5.56
CA SER A 35 -6.37 -2.25 -5.07
C SER A 35 -5.73 -0.86 -4.94
N TYR A 36 -6.43 0.19 -5.36
CA TYR A 36 -5.97 1.57 -5.18
C TYR A 36 -6.12 2.02 -3.73
N PHE A 37 -7.17 1.58 -3.05
CA PHE A 37 -7.49 1.90 -1.66
C PHE A 37 -7.64 0.63 -0.79
N PRO A 38 -6.55 -0.12 -0.55
CA PRO A 38 -6.61 -1.34 0.25
C PRO A 38 -6.95 -1.05 1.71
N GLU A 39 -7.96 -1.75 2.24
CA GLU A 39 -8.50 -1.54 3.60
C GLU A 39 -7.42 -1.58 4.69
N SER A 40 -6.46 -2.50 4.60
CA SER A 40 -5.42 -2.64 5.62
C SER A 40 -4.48 -1.43 5.69
N PHE A 41 -4.23 -0.72 4.58
CA PHE A 41 -3.44 0.51 4.57
C PHE A 41 -4.30 1.74 4.90
N LEU A 42 -5.56 1.74 4.47
CA LEU A 42 -6.53 2.75 4.88
C LEU A 42 -6.68 2.80 6.40
N ASN A 43 -6.97 1.68 7.06
CA ASN A 43 -7.17 1.63 8.51
C ASN A 43 -5.94 2.13 9.30
N LYS A 44 -4.73 1.79 8.83
CA LYS A 44 -3.48 2.32 9.42
C LYS A 44 -3.38 3.83 9.27
N THR A 45 -3.72 4.35 8.10
CA THR A 45 -3.73 5.78 7.80
C THR A 45 -4.77 6.51 8.64
N LEU A 46 -6.02 6.04 8.64
CA LEU A 46 -7.11 6.63 9.40
C LEU A 46 -6.77 6.71 10.90
N LYS A 47 -6.14 5.66 11.43
CA LYS A 47 -5.59 5.67 12.79
C LYS A 47 -4.52 6.73 12.99
N GLN A 48 -3.50 6.75 12.14
CA GLN A 48 -2.38 7.70 12.22
C GLN A 48 -2.83 9.16 12.19
N PHE A 49 -3.88 9.45 11.42
CA PHE A 49 -4.43 10.79 11.27
C PHE A 49 -5.59 11.11 12.22
N ASN A 50 -5.83 10.25 13.22
CA ASN A 50 -6.86 10.40 14.27
C ASN A 50 -8.28 10.58 13.69
N VAL A 51 -8.62 9.85 12.62
CA VAL A 51 -9.99 9.77 12.14
C VAL A 51 -10.80 8.90 13.11
N PRO A 52 -12.01 9.31 13.53
CA PRO A 52 -12.83 8.52 14.45
C PRO A 52 -13.06 7.09 13.94
N GLU A 53 -12.78 6.08 14.76
CA GLU A 53 -12.90 4.66 14.39
C GLU A 53 -14.31 4.27 13.91
N ALA A 54 -15.34 4.95 14.41
CA ALA A 54 -16.73 4.75 13.99
C ALA A 54 -16.98 5.06 12.50
N GLU A 55 -16.16 5.92 11.88
CA GLU A 55 -16.28 6.30 10.46
C GLU A 55 -15.59 5.30 9.52
N TRP A 56 -14.65 4.49 10.02
CA TRP A 56 -13.78 3.67 9.19
C TRP A 56 -14.53 2.66 8.32
N PRO A 57 -15.52 1.91 8.83
CA PRO A 57 -16.24 0.93 8.02
C PRO A 57 -16.91 1.58 6.79
N THR A 58 -17.54 2.74 6.98
CA THR A 58 -18.22 3.47 5.90
C THR A 58 -17.21 4.04 4.91
N ILE A 59 -16.13 4.65 5.39
CA ILE A 59 -15.03 5.15 4.53
C ILE A 59 -14.45 4.01 3.67
N ASN A 60 -14.14 2.86 4.28
CA ASN A 60 -13.59 1.70 3.57
C ASN A 60 -14.57 1.21 2.51
N GLN A 61 -15.85 1.08 2.85
CA GLN A 61 -16.87 0.63 1.90
C GLN A 61 -17.00 1.59 0.71
N GLU A 62 -17.03 2.90 0.95
CA GLU A 62 -17.14 3.89 -0.12
C GLU A 62 -15.90 3.89 -1.03
N LEU A 63 -14.69 3.83 -0.47
CA LEU A 63 -13.47 3.78 -1.26
C LEU A 63 -13.34 2.45 -2.03
N ALA A 64 -13.72 1.33 -1.44
CA ALA A 64 -13.74 0.02 -2.13
C ALA A 64 -14.76 -0.01 -3.29
N ALA A 65 -15.89 0.71 -3.14
CA ALA A 65 -16.84 0.88 -4.25
C ALA A 65 -16.25 1.73 -5.38
N LYS A 66 -15.50 2.78 -5.04
CA LYS A 66 -14.85 3.70 -5.99
C LYS A 66 -13.59 3.13 -6.64
N ASP A 67 -12.93 2.18 -6.00
CA ASP A 67 -11.71 1.51 -6.50
C ASP A 67 -11.89 0.97 -7.93
N ARG A 68 -13.06 0.40 -8.20
CA ARG A 68 -13.44 -0.15 -9.51
C ARG A 68 -13.66 0.91 -10.59
N ASP A 69 -13.97 2.14 -10.20
CA ASP A 69 -14.27 3.23 -11.13
C ASP A 69 -13.01 3.98 -11.60
N VAL A 70 -11.89 3.84 -10.87
CA VAL A 70 -10.66 4.61 -11.09
C VAL A 70 -10.18 4.55 -12.54
N ILE A 71 -10.07 3.35 -13.11
CA ILE A 71 -9.60 3.18 -14.50
C ILE A 71 -10.54 3.87 -15.48
N GLY A 72 -11.85 3.68 -15.34
CA GLY A 72 -12.84 4.31 -16.22
C GLY A 72 -12.77 5.83 -16.18
N ILE A 73 -12.57 6.42 -14.99
CA ILE A 73 -12.43 7.88 -14.84
C ILE A 73 -11.13 8.38 -15.49
N VAL A 74 -10.02 7.66 -15.33
CA VAL A 74 -8.73 8.01 -15.94
C VAL A 74 -8.79 7.93 -17.47
N GLU A 75 -9.41 6.89 -18.01
CA GLU A 75 -9.65 6.72 -19.44
C GLU A 75 -10.53 7.85 -19.98
N GLN A 76 -11.63 8.17 -19.29
CA GLN A 76 -12.52 9.26 -19.64
C GLN A 76 -11.77 10.59 -19.69
N LYS A 77 -11.05 10.97 -18.63
CA LYS A 77 -10.27 12.22 -18.58
C LYS A 77 -9.21 12.27 -19.68
N SER A 78 -8.50 11.17 -19.91
CA SER A 78 -7.45 11.11 -20.93
C SER A 78 -8.00 11.19 -22.35
N SER A 79 -9.21 10.68 -22.59
CA SER A 79 -9.87 10.74 -23.90
C SER A 79 -10.26 12.15 -24.35
N GLN A 80 -10.35 13.08 -23.40
CA GLN A 80 -10.68 14.50 -23.65
C GLN A 80 -9.45 15.33 -24.06
N LEU A 81 -8.25 14.75 -23.99
CA LEU A 81 -7.01 15.41 -24.35
C LEU A 81 -6.53 14.98 -25.75
N ASN A 82 -5.84 15.88 -26.45
CA ASN A 82 -5.26 15.62 -27.77
C ASN A 82 -3.78 16.02 -27.82
N PRO A 83 -2.83 15.07 -27.99
CA PRO A 83 -3.05 13.64 -28.09
C PRO A 83 -3.56 13.03 -26.77
N ASN A 84 -4.24 11.89 -26.84
CA ASN A 84 -4.65 11.14 -25.65
C ASN A 84 -3.38 10.59 -24.95
N PRO A 85 -3.09 10.98 -23.70
CA PRO A 85 -1.84 10.64 -23.04
C PRO A 85 -1.69 9.14 -22.71
N LEU A 86 -2.77 8.37 -22.70
CA LEU A 86 -2.72 6.92 -22.54
C LEU A 86 -2.32 6.20 -23.84
N LYS A 87 -2.37 6.89 -24.99
CA LYS A 87 -2.06 6.34 -26.31
C LYS A 87 -0.71 6.78 -26.86
N ASP A 88 -0.05 7.75 -26.21
CA ASP A 88 1.25 8.26 -26.63
C ASP A 88 2.30 8.05 -25.53
N PRO A 89 3.32 7.17 -25.73
CA PRO A 89 4.37 6.94 -24.76
C PRO A 89 5.16 8.20 -24.35
N ARG A 90 5.18 9.24 -25.20
CA ARG A 90 5.85 10.52 -24.92
C ARG A 90 5.10 11.31 -23.85
N GLU A 91 3.81 11.06 -23.68
CA GLU A 91 2.91 11.71 -22.72
C GLU A 91 2.77 10.92 -21.40
N ARG A 92 3.69 9.97 -21.13
CA ARG A 92 3.65 9.14 -19.92
C ARG A 92 3.56 9.94 -18.63
N SER A 93 4.28 11.07 -18.52
CA SER A 93 4.22 11.95 -17.36
C SER A 93 2.82 12.54 -17.17
N LYS A 94 2.14 12.90 -18.26
CA LYS A 94 0.77 13.41 -18.25
C LYS A 94 -0.23 12.34 -17.86
N ALA A 95 -0.07 11.12 -18.35
CA ALA A 95 -0.88 9.97 -17.92
C ALA A 95 -0.74 9.70 -16.41
N ILE A 96 0.49 9.75 -15.88
CA ILE A 96 0.75 9.60 -14.44
C ILE A 96 0.11 10.74 -13.65
N GLN A 97 0.18 11.97 -14.14
CA GLN A 97 -0.47 13.13 -13.52
C GLN A 97 -1.99 12.92 -13.40
N ILE A 98 -2.67 12.59 -14.51
CA ILE A 98 -4.12 12.37 -14.53
C ILE A 98 -4.52 11.25 -13.57
N PHE A 99 -3.73 10.18 -13.54
CA PHE A 99 -3.96 9.07 -12.62
C PHE A 99 -3.89 9.52 -11.17
N ARG A 100 -2.84 10.26 -10.77
CA ARG A 100 -2.67 10.77 -9.40
C ARG A 100 -3.77 11.77 -9.01
N GLU A 101 -4.10 12.70 -9.90
CA GLU A 101 -5.19 13.65 -9.70
C GLU A 101 -6.53 12.93 -9.51
N THR A 102 -6.78 11.86 -10.26
CA THR A 102 -8.00 11.06 -10.13
C THR A 102 -8.08 10.35 -8.79
N LEU A 103 -6.98 9.76 -8.30
CA LEU A 103 -6.96 9.17 -6.96
C LEU A 103 -7.25 10.22 -5.88
N LEU A 104 -6.62 11.39 -5.99
CA LEU A 104 -6.83 12.49 -5.05
C LEU A 104 -8.27 13.00 -5.05
N GLU A 105 -8.87 13.21 -6.22
CA GLU A 105 -10.26 13.66 -6.34
C GLU A 105 -11.24 12.65 -5.71
N ILE A 106 -11.07 11.36 -6.00
CA ILE A 106 -11.90 10.29 -5.42
C ILE A 106 -11.74 10.26 -3.90
N PHE A 107 -10.50 10.26 -3.42
CA PHE A 107 -10.20 10.19 -2.00
C PHE A 107 -10.75 11.42 -1.25
N THR A 108 -10.52 12.62 -1.80
CA THR A 108 -11.06 13.89 -1.28
C THR A 108 -12.58 13.86 -1.23
N SER A 109 -13.24 13.37 -2.28
CA SER A 109 -14.69 13.28 -2.32
C SER A 109 -15.25 12.39 -1.21
N VAL A 110 -14.60 11.28 -0.87
CA VAL A 110 -15.04 10.42 0.24
C VAL A 110 -14.74 11.11 1.57
N MET A 111 -13.51 11.58 1.79
CA MET A 111 -13.12 12.25 3.04
C MET A 111 -14.04 13.43 3.40
N ASN A 112 -14.41 14.25 2.41
CA ASN A 112 -15.31 15.39 2.61
C ASN A 112 -16.71 14.98 3.11
N LYS A 113 -17.25 13.84 2.68
CA LYS A 113 -18.55 13.34 3.17
C LYS A 113 -18.50 12.96 4.65
N HIS A 114 -17.30 12.62 5.15
CA HIS A 114 -17.04 12.28 6.54
C HIS A 114 -16.49 13.47 7.35
N ASN A 115 -16.73 14.69 6.88
CA ASN A 115 -16.30 15.95 7.52
C ASN A 115 -14.77 16.09 7.68
N ILE A 116 -13.98 15.34 6.91
CA ILE A 116 -12.54 15.52 6.81
C ILE A 116 -12.31 16.43 5.61
N THR A 117 -12.19 17.73 5.84
CA THR A 117 -12.18 18.76 4.77
C THR A 117 -10.85 19.49 4.60
N ASP A 118 -9.87 19.21 5.47
CA ASP A 118 -8.54 19.78 5.37
C ASP A 118 -7.79 19.15 4.18
N SER A 119 -7.60 19.93 3.12
CA SER A 119 -6.98 19.45 1.89
C SER A 119 -5.53 18.99 2.07
N GLU A 120 -4.76 19.63 2.94
CA GLU A 120 -3.38 19.22 3.21
C GLU A 120 -3.36 17.88 3.95
N LYS A 121 -4.25 17.73 4.93
CA LYS A 121 -4.43 16.47 5.66
C LYS A 121 -4.87 15.33 4.73
N ILE A 122 -5.82 15.58 3.82
CA ILE A 122 -6.31 14.59 2.86
C ILE A 122 -5.19 14.16 1.91
N GLN A 123 -4.40 15.11 1.39
CA GLN A 123 -3.25 14.81 0.54
C GLN A 123 -2.23 13.96 1.31
N ALA A 124 -1.89 14.33 2.55
CA ALA A 124 -0.95 13.59 3.37
C ALA A 124 -1.42 12.17 3.70
N MET A 125 -2.72 11.97 3.93
CA MET A 125 -3.30 10.62 4.08
C MET A 125 -3.12 9.78 2.82
N LEU A 126 -3.42 10.35 1.64
CA LEU A 126 -3.26 9.63 0.39
C LEU A 126 -1.79 9.27 0.14
N ASP A 127 -0.87 10.18 0.42
CA ASP A 127 0.57 9.95 0.28
C ASP A 127 1.06 8.84 1.22
N ASP A 128 0.57 8.81 2.46
CA ASP A 128 0.87 7.73 3.41
C ASP A 128 0.40 6.36 2.90
N ILE A 129 -0.81 6.27 2.34
CA ILE A 129 -1.32 5.04 1.71
C ILE A 129 -0.41 4.62 0.55
N GLN A 130 -0.03 5.55 -0.33
CA GLN A 130 0.86 5.24 -1.46
C GLN A 130 2.26 4.79 -0.99
N GLN A 131 2.77 5.39 0.10
CA GLN A 131 4.04 4.98 0.70
C GLN A 131 3.96 3.57 1.29
N GLN A 132 2.87 3.26 2.02
CA GLN A 132 2.62 1.92 2.55
C GLN A 132 2.58 0.88 1.41
N LYS A 133 1.89 1.19 0.30
CA LYS A 133 1.84 0.34 -0.90
C LYS A 133 3.22 0.13 -1.52
N ALA A 134 3.98 1.20 -1.72
CA ALA A 134 5.31 1.12 -2.32
C ALA A 134 6.28 0.31 -1.45
N LYS A 135 6.23 0.51 -0.13
CA LYS A 135 7.00 -0.27 0.83
C LYS A 135 6.63 -1.75 0.76
N ARG A 136 5.33 -2.07 0.81
CA ARG A 136 4.88 -3.46 0.74
C ARG A 136 5.26 -4.13 -0.57
N PHE A 137 5.11 -3.43 -1.69
CA PHE A 137 5.53 -3.95 -2.99
C PHE A 137 7.02 -4.31 -3.00
N ALA A 138 7.88 -3.43 -2.46
CA ALA A 138 9.31 -3.69 -2.36
C ALA A 138 9.64 -4.88 -1.45
N GLU A 139 8.90 -5.08 -0.36
CA GLU A 139 9.03 -6.24 0.54
C GLU A 139 8.66 -7.54 -0.20
N CYS A 140 7.51 -7.58 -0.87
CA CYS A 140 7.05 -8.75 -1.62
C CYS A 140 8.00 -9.15 -2.75
N MET A 141 8.65 -8.17 -3.41
CA MET A 141 9.67 -8.46 -4.43
C MET A 141 10.92 -9.13 -3.83
N LYS A 142 11.36 -8.70 -2.63
CA LYS A 142 12.53 -9.29 -1.95
C LYS A 142 12.30 -10.73 -1.50
N GLU A 143 11.08 -11.06 -1.06
CA GLU A 143 10.73 -12.42 -0.63
C GLU A 143 10.59 -13.41 -1.80
N SER A 144 10.52 -12.91 -3.04
CA SER A 144 10.39 -13.72 -4.26
C SER A 144 11.72 -14.04 -4.96
N THR A 145 12.86 -13.62 -4.39
CA THR A 145 14.22 -13.86 -4.89
C THR A 145 14.97 -14.81 -3.97
#